data_AF-V9KDG8-F1
#
_entry.id   AF-V9KDG8-F1
#
_cell.length_a   1.000
_cell.length_b   1.000
_cell.length_c   1.000
_cell.angle_alpha   90.00
_cell.angle_beta   90.00
_cell.angle_gamma   90.00
#
_symmetry.space_group_name_H-M   'P 1'
#
loop_
_entity.id
_entity.type
_entity.pdbx_description
1 polymer ?
#
loop_
_entity_poly.entity_id
_entity_poly.type
_entity_poly.pdbx_seq_one_letter_code
_entity_poly.pdbx_strand_id
1 'polypeptide(L)'
;GGRGGGRGGGAARGRGGGGGGGTADPQRCGLIRTPADISEVFAFHLDRILGLNRTLPTVARTIAFIRGGLPRPVVLWDASLPMTDNVTHSTVRLNWKSYQESLKQKCWVHGKVPKSDWSCSEIHHHEWCKLALFDFLLQIYNRLDRNCCGFRPRKEDFCVQTGLKLKCDNQDSIDLAHIIQRAQDRRHLVFIDNKAYFDRSEDNLNFKVLEGITEFPESAISVLKNGHLRERLLQSLFLDELFWESQGGRKGIEKLIDVIERRATIFLTYINARGFKVLRMNE
;
A
#
# COMPACT_ATOMS: atom_id res chain seq x y z
N GLY A 1 -62.69 8.36 -11.37
CA GLY A 1 -61.89 8.67 -10.17
C GLY A 1 -60.81 7.61 -10.08
N GLY A 2 -59.52 7.95 -10.14
CA GLY A 2 -58.75 8.61 -9.07
C GLY A 2 -58.15 7.50 -8.19
N ARG A 3 -56.86 7.40 -7.87
CA ARG A 3 -55.71 8.32 -7.92
C ARG A 3 -54.42 7.48 -7.99
N GLY A 4 -53.38 8.04 -8.60
CA GLY A 4 -52.00 7.66 -8.35
C GLY A 4 -51.48 8.17 -7.00
N GLY A 5 -50.33 7.67 -6.57
CA GLY A 5 -49.66 8.16 -5.36
C GLY A 5 -48.31 7.49 -5.13
N GLY A 6 -47.25 8.10 -5.66
CA GLY A 6 -45.89 7.88 -5.19
C GLY A 6 -45.64 8.52 -3.82
N ARG A 7 -44.74 7.94 -3.04
CA ARG A 7 -44.04 8.55 -1.89
C ARG A 7 -42.66 7.89 -1.87
N GLY A 8 -41.53 8.58 -2.01
CA GLY A 8 -41.21 9.92 -1.50
C GLY A 8 -40.52 9.77 -0.15
N GLY A 9 -39.25 9.34 -0.16
CA GLY A 9 -38.40 9.30 1.04
C GLY A 9 -38.10 10.71 1.50
N GLY A 10 -38.75 11.13 2.59
CA GLY A 10 -38.67 12.47 3.14
C GLY A 10 -37.33 12.75 3.82
N ALA A 11 -36.76 13.92 3.51
CA ALA A 11 -35.71 14.55 4.28
C ALA A 11 -36.25 15.02 5.64
N ALA A 12 -35.66 14.54 6.73
CA ALA A 12 -35.95 15.05 8.07
C ALA A 12 -35.05 16.26 8.38
N ARG A 13 -35.64 17.46 8.40
CA ARG A 13 -35.05 18.67 8.99
C ARG A 13 -35.42 18.71 10.48
N GLY A 14 -34.45 18.47 11.36
CA GLY A 14 -34.54 18.83 12.78
C GLY A 14 -34.08 20.27 12.99
N ARG A 15 -34.94 21.13 13.52
CA ARG A 15 -34.60 22.48 13.99
C ARG A 15 -34.24 22.42 15.49
N GLY A 16 -33.09 22.99 15.83
CA GLY A 16 -32.92 23.89 16.98
C GLY A 16 -32.74 23.27 18.37
N GLY A 17 -31.48 23.16 18.79
CA GLY A 17 -31.08 23.03 20.19
C GLY A 17 -29.59 23.33 20.30
N GLY A 18 -29.24 24.50 20.83
CA GLY A 18 -27.87 25.02 20.84
C GLY A 18 -26.91 24.18 21.69
N GLY A 19 -25.77 23.86 21.09
CA GLY A 19 -24.59 23.30 21.74
C GLY A 19 -23.44 23.42 20.74
N GLY A 20 -22.39 24.15 21.09
CA GLY A 20 -21.26 24.46 20.21
C GLY A 20 -20.57 23.20 19.69
N GLY A 21 -21.00 22.73 18.52
CA GLY A 21 -20.30 21.70 17.76
C GLY A 21 -19.36 22.39 16.79
N GLY A 22 -18.06 22.38 17.08
CA GLY A 22 -17.05 22.76 16.11
C GLY A 22 -17.27 21.97 14.83
N THR A 23 -17.60 22.66 13.74
CA THR A 23 -17.62 22.08 12.40
C THR A 23 -16.24 21.49 12.15
N ALA A 24 -16.15 20.18 11.98
CA ALA A 24 -14.91 19.54 11.56
C ALA A 24 -14.44 20.26 10.29
N ASP A 25 -13.24 20.82 10.35
CA ASP A 25 -12.59 21.49 9.24
C ASP A 25 -12.61 20.53 8.03
N PRO A 26 -13.21 20.91 6.89
CA PRO A 26 -13.25 20.07 5.68
C PRO A 26 -11.86 19.65 5.18
N GLN A 27 -10.78 20.21 5.74
CA GLN A 27 -9.40 19.81 5.48
C GLN A 27 -8.88 18.62 6.31
N ARG A 28 -9.66 18.01 7.22
CA ARG A 28 -9.19 16.93 8.10
C ARG A 28 -10.10 15.70 8.13
N CYS A 29 -10.40 15.16 6.96
CA CYS A 29 -11.14 13.89 6.82
C CYS A 29 -10.20 12.67 6.88
N GLY A 30 -10.75 11.51 7.23
CA GLY A 30 -10.03 10.24 7.23
C GLY A 30 -10.91 9.09 6.72
N LEU A 31 -10.33 8.23 5.90
CA LEU A 31 -10.94 7.00 5.42
C LEU A 31 -10.80 5.90 6.49
N ILE A 32 -11.92 5.42 7.00
CA ILE A 32 -11.98 4.35 8.00
C ILE A 32 -11.96 3.00 7.28
N ARG A 33 -10.98 2.13 7.56
CA ARG A 33 -10.95 0.76 7.01
C ARG A 33 -11.54 -0.27 7.97
N THR A 34 -11.49 -1.53 7.57
CA THR A 34 -11.94 -2.64 8.41
C THR A 34 -10.91 -2.96 9.50
N PRO A 35 -11.30 -3.61 10.61
CA PRO A 35 -10.34 -4.02 11.63
C PRO A 35 -9.28 -5.00 11.10
N ALA A 36 -9.62 -5.78 10.05
CA ALA A 36 -8.68 -6.70 9.40
C ALA A 36 -7.54 -5.98 8.67
N ASP A 37 -7.66 -4.67 8.46
CA ASP A 37 -6.67 -3.84 7.76
C ASP A 37 -5.80 -3.04 8.74
N ILE A 38 -5.90 -3.28 10.05
CA ILE A 38 -5.14 -2.55 11.10
C ILE A 38 -3.62 -2.50 10.83
N SER A 39 -3.10 -3.50 10.13
CA SER A 39 -1.73 -3.55 9.62
C SER A 39 -1.30 -2.37 8.73
N GLU A 40 -2.24 -1.62 8.14
CA GLU A 40 -1.93 -0.40 7.36
C GLU A 40 -1.24 0.67 8.22
N VAL A 41 -1.48 0.68 9.54
CA VAL A 41 -0.73 1.54 10.48
C VAL A 41 0.75 1.16 10.46
N PHE A 42 1.06 -0.13 10.61
CA PHE A 42 2.45 -0.61 10.53
C PHE A 42 3.08 -0.26 9.18
N ALA A 43 2.33 -0.43 8.08
CA ALA A 43 2.79 -0.11 6.74
C ALA A 43 3.20 1.36 6.59
N PHE A 44 2.40 2.30 7.12
CA PHE A 44 2.74 3.73 7.19
C PHE A 44 4.03 3.99 7.97
N HIS A 45 4.17 3.38 9.15
CA HIS A 45 5.38 3.56 9.96
C HIS A 45 6.63 2.95 9.31
N LEU A 46 6.50 1.83 8.59
CA LEU A 46 7.59 1.21 7.83
C LEU A 46 8.02 2.09 6.63
N ASP A 47 7.07 2.62 5.87
CA ASP A 47 7.35 3.54 4.76
C ASP A 47 8.16 4.76 5.24
N ARG A 48 7.76 5.35 6.37
CA ARG A 48 8.44 6.50 6.99
C ARG A 48 9.87 6.18 7.40
N ILE A 49 10.10 5.08 8.13
CA ILE A 49 11.44 4.77 8.67
C ILE A 49 12.43 4.28 7.59
N LEU A 50 11.91 3.74 6.48
CA LEU A 50 12.70 3.40 5.30
C LEU A 50 12.99 4.62 4.41
N GLY A 51 12.38 5.78 4.69
CA GLY A 51 12.57 7.00 3.90
C GLY A 51 11.91 6.94 2.52
N LEU A 52 10.91 6.07 2.33
CA LEU A 52 10.21 5.95 1.05
C LEU A 52 9.23 7.13 0.87
N ASN A 53 8.53 7.50 1.95
CA ASN A 53 7.62 8.64 2.02
C ASN A 53 6.55 8.63 0.91
N ARG A 54 5.93 7.47 0.67
CA ARG A 54 4.88 7.30 -0.36
C ARG A 54 3.52 6.88 0.19
N THR A 55 3.43 6.44 1.44
CA THR A 55 2.16 6.11 2.08
C THR A 55 1.43 7.35 2.60
N LEU A 56 0.10 7.27 2.73
CA LEU A 56 -0.67 8.31 3.41
C LEU A 56 -0.60 8.12 4.93
N PRO A 57 -0.61 9.22 5.72
CA PRO A 57 -0.68 9.14 7.17
C PRO A 57 -1.82 8.23 7.63
N THR A 58 -1.50 7.25 8.47
CA THR A 58 -2.45 6.23 8.92
C THR A 58 -2.28 5.99 10.42
N VAL A 59 -3.40 6.06 11.15
CA VAL A 59 -3.41 5.89 12.62
C VAL A 59 -4.51 4.93 13.06
N ALA A 60 -4.32 4.21 14.16
CA ALA A 60 -5.36 3.39 14.76
C ALA A 60 -6.34 4.27 15.54
N ARG A 61 -7.64 4.09 15.34
CA ARG A 61 -8.70 4.73 16.12
C ARG A 61 -9.82 3.75 16.43
N THR A 62 -10.46 3.94 17.58
CA THR A 62 -11.75 3.36 17.90
C THR A 62 -12.83 4.38 17.56
N ILE A 63 -13.81 3.97 16.74
CA ILE A 63 -14.85 4.86 16.23
C ILE A 63 -16.15 4.60 16.99
N ALA A 64 -16.57 5.56 17.81
CA ALA A 64 -17.65 5.39 18.79
C ALA A 64 -18.99 4.93 18.20
N PHE A 65 -19.32 5.33 16.97
CA PHE A 65 -20.59 4.98 16.32
C PHE A 65 -20.56 3.64 15.56
N ILE A 66 -19.40 2.95 15.48
CA ILE A 66 -19.28 1.63 14.86
C ILE A 66 -19.35 0.56 15.95
N ARG A 67 -20.38 -0.29 15.89
CA ARG A 67 -20.56 -1.40 16.85
C ARG A 67 -19.35 -2.35 16.80
N GLY A 68 -18.90 -2.80 17.98
CA GLY A 68 -17.81 -3.76 18.15
C GLY A 68 -16.52 -3.17 18.70
N GLY A 69 -16.33 -1.84 18.67
CA GLY A 69 -15.24 -1.14 19.40
C GLY A 69 -13.81 -1.51 18.99
N LEU A 70 -13.63 -2.38 17.98
CA LEU A 70 -12.31 -2.82 17.55
C LEU A 70 -11.52 -1.66 16.93
N PRO A 71 -10.21 -1.54 17.24
CA PRO A 71 -9.33 -0.60 16.57
C PRO A 71 -9.36 -0.77 15.06
N ARG A 72 -9.39 0.34 14.33
CA ARG A 72 -9.39 0.40 12.87
C ARG A 72 -8.33 1.39 12.41
N PRO A 73 -7.68 1.17 11.27
CA PRO A 73 -6.84 2.20 10.69
C PRO A 73 -7.73 3.29 10.10
N VAL A 74 -7.35 4.54 10.35
CA VAL A 74 -7.90 5.74 9.75
C VAL A 74 -6.80 6.35 8.90
N VAL A 75 -6.97 6.26 7.60
CA VAL A 75 -6.04 6.78 6.60
C VAL A 75 -6.44 8.21 6.29
N LEU A 76 -5.50 9.16 6.24
CA LEU A 76 -5.78 10.54 5.86
C LEU A 76 -6.50 10.59 4.51
N TRP A 77 -7.63 11.30 4.47
CA TRP A 77 -8.31 11.57 3.21
C TRP A 77 -7.55 12.66 2.45
N ASP A 78 -7.14 12.33 1.24
CA ASP A 78 -6.32 13.22 0.41
C ASP A 78 -7.10 13.66 -0.84
N ALA A 79 -7.60 14.89 -0.81
CA ALA A 79 -8.43 15.44 -1.90
C ALA A 79 -7.66 15.67 -3.21
N SER A 80 -6.32 15.59 -3.20
CA SER A 80 -5.51 15.72 -4.43
C SER A 80 -5.42 14.40 -5.21
N LEU A 81 -5.87 13.29 -4.64
CA LEU A 81 -5.96 12.02 -5.33
C LEU A 81 -7.14 12.04 -6.31
N PRO A 82 -6.89 11.81 -7.61
CA PRO A 82 -7.96 11.67 -8.59
C PRO A 82 -8.88 10.50 -8.27
N MET A 83 -10.11 10.57 -8.78
CA MET A 83 -11.00 9.41 -8.78
C MET A 83 -10.38 8.26 -9.56
N THR A 84 -10.36 7.08 -8.94
CA THR A 84 -9.81 5.86 -9.54
C THR A 84 -10.83 5.15 -10.42
N ASP A 85 -10.36 4.29 -11.31
CA ASP A 85 -11.26 3.42 -12.07
C ASP A 85 -11.92 2.33 -11.19
N ASN A 86 -13.07 1.80 -11.63
CA ASN A 86 -13.84 0.82 -10.85
C ASN A 86 -13.31 -0.63 -10.94
N VAL A 87 -12.30 -0.91 -11.77
CA VAL A 87 -11.83 -2.28 -12.04
C VAL A 87 -10.53 -2.58 -11.29
N THR A 88 -9.59 -1.64 -11.37
CA THR A 88 -8.26 -1.77 -10.77
C THR A 88 -8.05 -0.82 -9.60
N HIS A 89 -8.98 0.11 -9.39
CA HIS A 89 -8.83 1.20 -8.42
C HIS A 89 -7.50 1.94 -8.60
N SER A 90 -7.11 2.18 -9.86
CA SER A 90 -5.89 2.89 -10.24
C SER A 90 -6.23 4.21 -10.93
N THR A 91 -5.30 5.17 -10.87
CA THR A 91 -5.34 6.37 -11.71
C THR A 91 -4.63 6.13 -13.04
N VAL A 92 -3.70 5.17 -13.07
CA VAL A 92 -2.98 4.74 -14.28
C VAL A 92 -3.28 3.26 -14.51
N ARG A 93 -3.82 2.92 -15.68
CA ARG A 93 -4.02 1.53 -16.06
C ARG A 93 -2.76 0.95 -16.69
N LEU A 94 -2.24 -0.10 -16.07
CA LEU A 94 -1.10 -0.87 -16.54
C LEU A 94 -1.42 -2.35 -16.35
N ASN A 95 -0.95 -3.17 -17.28
CA ASN A 95 -0.90 -4.62 -17.10
C ASN A 95 0.53 -5.06 -16.85
N TRP A 96 0.71 -6.33 -16.50
CA TRP A 96 2.03 -6.89 -16.21
C TRP A 96 3.03 -6.64 -17.34
N LYS A 97 2.61 -6.80 -18.60
CA LYS A 97 3.49 -6.59 -19.75
C LYS A 97 3.96 -5.13 -19.86
N SER A 98 3.04 -4.17 -19.83
CA SER A 98 3.41 -2.75 -19.96
C SER A 98 4.24 -2.26 -18.78
N TYR A 99 3.99 -2.80 -17.58
CA TYR A 99 4.83 -2.59 -16.41
C TYR A 99 6.26 -3.11 -16.61
N GLN A 100 6.42 -4.38 -17.02
CA GLN A 100 7.74 -4.97 -17.26
C GLN A 100 8.49 -4.25 -18.40
N GLU A 101 7.80 -3.83 -19.46
CA GLU A 101 8.37 -2.98 -20.51
C GLU A 101 8.87 -1.64 -19.95
N SER A 102 8.08 -0.97 -19.10
CA SER A 102 8.47 0.27 -18.43
C SER A 102 9.72 0.10 -17.55
N LEU A 103 9.82 -1.00 -16.82
CA LEU A 103 11.01 -1.33 -16.03
C LEU A 103 12.25 -1.52 -16.90
N LYS A 104 12.11 -2.26 -18.01
CA LYS A 104 13.21 -2.50 -18.95
C LYS A 104 13.72 -1.21 -19.58
N GLN A 105 12.83 -0.27 -19.90
CA GLN A 105 13.20 1.02 -20.50
C GLN A 105 13.70 2.05 -19.48
N LYS A 106 13.58 1.77 -18.18
CA LYS A 106 13.98 2.68 -17.10
C LYS A 106 13.40 4.08 -17.30
N CYS A 107 12.09 4.15 -17.50
CA CYS A 107 11.38 5.38 -17.82
C CYS A 107 11.69 6.52 -16.82
N TRP A 108 12.01 7.70 -17.36
CA TRP A 108 12.26 8.93 -16.59
C TRP A 108 13.41 8.88 -15.58
N VAL A 109 14.34 7.92 -15.71
CA VAL A 109 15.57 7.93 -14.91
C VAL A 109 16.35 9.22 -15.18
N HIS A 110 16.76 9.90 -14.11
CA HIS A 110 17.41 11.22 -14.13
C HIS A 110 16.62 12.30 -14.90
N GLY A 111 15.29 12.21 -14.93
CA GLY A 111 14.42 13.16 -15.63
C GLY A 111 14.51 13.07 -17.16
N LYS A 112 15.19 12.06 -17.71
CA LYS A 112 15.30 11.87 -19.16
C LYS A 112 13.95 11.45 -19.73
N VAL A 113 13.41 12.28 -20.61
CA VAL A 113 12.15 12.01 -21.32
C VAL A 113 12.29 10.70 -22.10
N PRO A 114 11.42 9.70 -21.88
CA PRO A 114 11.36 8.49 -22.67
C PRO A 114 11.15 8.77 -24.15
N LYS A 115 11.64 7.88 -25.00
CA LYS A 115 11.31 7.97 -26.43
C LYS A 115 9.82 7.73 -26.64
N SER A 116 9.24 8.35 -27.66
CA SER A 116 7.80 8.25 -27.95
C SER A 116 7.32 6.85 -28.32
N ASP A 117 8.23 5.98 -28.78
CA ASP A 117 7.96 4.56 -29.09
C ASP A 117 7.99 3.66 -27.84
N TRP A 118 8.36 4.18 -26.66
CA TRP A 118 8.37 3.41 -25.42
C TRP A 118 7.02 3.51 -24.71
N SER A 119 6.48 2.37 -24.25
CA SER A 119 5.27 2.26 -23.42
C SER A 119 5.46 2.79 -21.99
N CYS A 120 5.98 4.01 -21.82
CA CYS A 120 6.23 4.62 -20.53
C CYS A 120 5.00 5.39 -20.02
N SER A 121 4.57 5.10 -18.79
CA SER A 121 3.72 6.04 -18.04
C SER A 121 4.53 7.24 -17.57
N GLU A 122 3.89 8.24 -16.94
CA GLU A 122 4.59 9.39 -16.36
C GLU A 122 5.42 9.03 -15.11
N ILE A 123 5.27 7.82 -14.57
CA ILE A 123 5.88 7.37 -13.31
C ILE A 123 7.39 7.22 -13.46
N HIS A 124 8.14 7.77 -12.51
CA HIS A 124 9.59 7.59 -12.46
C HIS A 124 9.98 6.14 -12.13
N HIS A 125 11.00 5.61 -12.80
CA HIS A 125 11.48 4.24 -12.58
C HIS A 125 11.75 3.89 -11.11
N HIS A 126 12.34 4.83 -10.35
CA HIS A 126 12.68 4.60 -8.96
C HIS A 126 11.45 4.39 -8.06
N GLU A 127 10.27 4.87 -8.46
CA GLU A 127 9.04 4.68 -7.70
C GLU A 127 8.59 3.22 -7.72
N TRP A 128 8.85 2.51 -8.83
CA TRP A 128 8.65 1.06 -8.91
C TRP A 128 9.64 0.30 -8.02
N CYS A 129 10.87 0.80 -7.90
CA CYS A 129 11.89 0.21 -7.04
C CYS A 129 11.52 0.35 -5.55
N LYS A 130 11.04 1.54 -5.15
CA LYS A 130 10.48 1.80 -3.81
C LYS A 130 9.28 0.89 -3.54
N LEU A 131 8.37 0.79 -4.50
CA LEU A 131 7.16 0.00 -4.38
C LEU A 131 7.45 -1.49 -4.20
N ALA A 132 8.29 -2.07 -5.05
CA ALA A 132 8.61 -3.48 -5.03
C ALA A 132 9.29 -3.90 -3.70
N LEU A 133 10.19 -3.06 -3.16
CA LEU A 133 10.79 -3.29 -1.84
C LEU A 133 9.72 -3.31 -0.74
N PHE A 134 8.84 -2.30 -0.74
CA PHE A 134 7.78 -2.15 0.25
C PHE A 134 6.80 -3.32 0.23
N ASP A 135 6.28 -3.65 -0.96
CA ASP A 135 5.33 -4.73 -1.17
C ASP A 135 5.96 -6.10 -0.84
N PHE A 136 7.25 -6.30 -1.13
CA PHE A 136 7.95 -7.53 -0.74
C PHE A 136 8.03 -7.70 0.78
N LEU A 137 8.46 -6.68 1.53
CA LEU A 137 8.59 -6.78 2.99
C LEU A 137 7.25 -7.05 3.66
N LEU A 138 6.18 -6.39 3.20
CA LEU A 138 4.84 -6.52 3.75
C LEU A 138 4.01 -7.66 3.14
N GLN A 139 4.52 -8.31 2.08
CA GLN A 139 3.81 -9.31 1.28
C GLN A 139 2.49 -8.79 0.70
N ILE A 140 2.47 -7.53 0.27
CA ILE A 140 1.33 -6.90 -0.42
C ILE A 140 1.30 -7.43 -1.86
N TYR A 141 0.54 -8.49 -2.09
CA TYR A 141 0.47 -9.15 -3.39
C TYR A 141 -0.59 -8.53 -4.32
N ASN A 142 -1.65 -7.95 -3.77
CA ASN A 142 -2.85 -7.54 -4.53
C ASN A 142 -2.59 -6.39 -5.52
N ARG A 143 -1.45 -5.70 -5.41
CA ARG A 143 -1.04 -4.59 -6.26
C ARG A 143 -0.36 -5.05 -7.56
N LEU A 144 0.75 -5.77 -7.42
CA LEU A 144 1.58 -6.21 -8.56
C LEU A 144 1.32 -7.66 -9.02
N ASP A 145 0.77 -8.49 -8.15
CA ASP A 145 0.48 -9.90 -8.40
C ASP A 145 -0.96 -10.24 -7.94
N ARG A 146 -1.93 -9.52 -8.49
CA ARG A 146 -3.36 -9.60 -8.11
C ARG A 146 -3.91 -11.03 -8.16
N ASN A 147 -3.37 -11.89 -9.03
CA ASN A 147 -3.80 -13.27 -9.21
C ASN A 147 -3.00 -14.26 -8.33
N CYS A 148 -2.09 -13.79 -7.47
CA CYS A 148 -1.23 -14.62 -6.63
C CYS A 148 -0.42 -15.64 -7.42
N CYS A 149 0.12 -15.26 -8.57
CA CYS A 149 0.89 -16.14 -9.44
C CYS A 149 2.30 -16.43 -8.89
N GLY A 150 2.88 -15.52 -8.10
CA GLY A 150 4.25 -15.61 -7.59
C GLY A 150 4.45 -16.36 -6.28
N PHE A 151 3.38 -16.88 -5.68
CA PHE A 151 3.44 -17.66 -4.44
C PHE A 151 2.26 -18.64 -4.33
N ARG A 152 2.24 -19.47 -3.28
CA ARG A 152 1.11 -20.35 -2.97
C ARG A 152 0.12 -19.61 -2.06
N PRO A 153 -1.03 -19.15 -2.55
CA PRO A 153 -2.01 -18.45 -1.72
C PRO A 153 -2.73 -19.40 -0.77
N ARG A 154 -3.30 -18.84 0.30
CA ARG A 154 -4.25 -19.52 1.19
C ARG A 154 -5.67 -19.44 0.63
N LYS A 155 -6.58 -20.27 1.15
CA LYS A 155 -7.97 -20.32 0.69
C LYS A 155 -8.72 -19.01 0.93
N GLU A 156 -8.31 -18.25 1.94
CA GLU A 156 -8.92 -16.98 2.33
C GLU A 156 -8.41 -15.80 1.49
N ASP A 157 -7.37 -16.01 0.67
CA ASP A 157 -6.82 -14.95 -0.17
C ASP A 157 -7.80 -14.55 -1.26
N PHE A 158 -7.93 -13.24 -1.48
CA PHE A 158 -8.85 -12.67 -2.45
C PHE A 158 -8.75 -13.31 -3.84
N CYS A 159 -7.53 -13.56 -4.32
CA CYS A 159 -7.27 -14.19 -5.62
C CYS A 159 -7.81 -15.62 -5.73
N VAL A 160 -7.90 -16.36 -4.63
CA VAL A 160 -8.46 -17.72 -4.59
C VAL A 160 -9.97 -17.64 -4.49
N GLN A 161 -10.50 -16.83 -3.57
CA GLN A 161 -11.95 -16.66 -3.39
C GLN A 161 -12.67 -16.17 -4.66
N THR A 162 -11.99 -15.37 -5.48
CA THR A 162 -12.53 -14.83 -6.73
C THR A 162 -12.14 -15.64 -7.98
N GLY A 163 -11.42 -16.75 -7.81
CA GLY A 163 -10.97 -17.61 -8.91
C GLY A 163 -9.89 -16.99 -9.81
N LEU A 164 -9.35 -15.82 -9.47
CA LEU A 164 -8.28 -15.15 -10.22
C LEU A 164 -6.99 -15.98 -10.28
N LYS A 165 -6.71 -16.79 -9.25
CA LYS A 165 -5.55 -17.70 -9.23
C LYS A 165 -5.52 -18.70 -10.39
N LEU A 166 -6.68 -19.02 -10.98
CA LEU A 166 -6.77 -19.90 -12.14
C LEU A 166 -6.27 -19.22 -13.44
N LYS A 167 -6.05 -17.91 -13.40
CA LYS A 167 -5.62 -17.10 -14.55
C LYS A 167 -4.15 -16.69 -14.40
N CYS A 168 -3.25 -17.66 -14.31
CA CYS A 168 -1.80 -17.43 -14.24
C CYS A 168 -1.04 -17.89 -15.50
N ASP A 169 -1.72 -18.43 -16.51
CA ASP A 169 -1.08 -18.93 -17.74
C ASP A 169 -0.63 -17.78 -18.65
N ASN A 170 -1.45 -16.73 -18.77
CA ASN A 170 -1.11 -15.50 -19.51
C ASN A 170 -1.06 -14.31 -18.54
N GLN A 171 0.11 -14.10 -17.95
CA GLN A 171 0.27 -13.05 -16.93
C GLN A 171 0.38 -11.66 -17.54
N ASP A 172 0.82 -11.55 -18.79
CA ASP A 172 1.05 -10.29 -19.50
C ASP A 172 -0.17 -9.37 -19.55
N SER A 173 -1.37 -9.97 -19.62
CA SER A 173 -2.65 -9.25 -19.66
C SER A 173 -3.27 -8.98 -18.29
N ILE A 174 -2.66 -9.45 -17.20
CA ILE A 174 -3.17 -9.20 -15.85
C ILE A 174 -2.93 -7.74 -15.50
N ASP A 175 -4.00 -7.03 -15.20
CA ASP A 175 -3.95 -5.65 -14.73
C ASP A 175 -3.29 -5.54 -13.35
N LEU A 176 -2.43 -4.55 -13.19
CA LEU A 176 -1.99 -4.06 -11.88
C LEU A 176 -3.16 -3.33 -11.20
N ALA A 177 -3.18 -3.33 -9.87
CA ALA A 177 -4.17 -2.63 -9.08
C ALA A 177 -3.54 -1.53 -8.23
N HIS A 178 -4.34 -0.57 -7.77
CA HIS A 178 -3.92 0.48 -6.84
C HIS A 178 -2.66 1.26 -7.28
N ILE A 179 -2.52 1.49 -8.59
CA ILE A 179 -1.46 2.34 -9.14
C ILE A 179 -1.94 3.79 -9.12
N ILE A 180 -1.52 4.54 -8.10
CA ILE A 180 -2.03 5.88 -7.79
C ILE A 180 -0.97 6.95 -7.99
N GLN A 181 -1.40 8.05 -8.60
CA GLN A 181 -0.68 9.31 -8.71
C GLN A 181 -1.56 10.46 -8.21
N ARG A 182 -0.93 11.59 -7.86
CA ARG A 182 -1.65 12.83 -7.56
C ARG A 182 -1.95 13.58 -8.86
N ALA A 183 -3.01 14.39 -8.88
CA ALA A 183 -3.33 15.18 -10.08
C ALA A 183 -2.18 16.13 -10.47
N GLN A 184 -1.52 16.73 -9.47
CA GLN A 184 -0.42 17.69 -9.62
C GLN A 184 0.97 17.07 -9.55
N ASP A 185 1.06 15.79 -9.17
CA ASP A 185 2.32 15.04 -9.13
C ASP A 185 2.10 13.63 -9.71
N ARG A 186 2.32 13.54 -11.01
CA ARG A 186 2.21 12.30 -11.79
C ARG A 186 3.51 11.52 -11.86
N ARG A 187 4.60 12.03 -11.27
CA ARG A 187 5.90 11.37 -11.33
C ARG A 187 6.08 10.38 -10.20
N HIS A 188 5.46 10.66 -9.05
CA HIS A 188 5.56 9.84 -7.85
C HIS A 188 4.29 9.03 -7.59
N LEU A 189 4.50 7.83 -7.07
CA LEU A 189 3.41 6.93 -6.68
C LEU A 189 2.90 7.32 -5.29
N VAL A 190 1.62 7.08 -5.04
CA VAL A 190 1.06 7.08 -3.68
C VAL A 190 0.68 5.65 -3.32
N PHE A 191 1.24 5.16 -2.21
CA PHE A 191 0.99 3.80 -1.76
C PHE A 191 -0.29 3.78 -0.93
N ILE A 192 -1.35 3.19 -1.46
CA ILE A 192 -2.64 3.01 -0.78
C ILE A 192 -2.99 1.52 -0.70
N ASP A 193 -3.94 1.17 0.16
CA ASP A 193 -4.38 -0.22 0.34
C ASP A 193 -3.20 -1.12 0.78
N ASN A 194 -2.51 -0.68 1.84
CA ASN A 194 -1.21 -1.23 2.24
C ASN A 194 -1.35 -2.36 3.27
N LYS A 195 -2.39 -3.21 3.13
CA LYS A 195 -2.63 -4.30 4.07
C LYS A 195 -1.46 -5.28 4.07
N ALA A 196 -0.78 -5.38 5.20
CA ALA A 196 0.38 -6.26 5.35
C ALA A 196 -0.02 -7.66 5.84
N TYR A 197 0.69 -8.67 5.34
CA TYR A 197 0.43 -10.07 5.66
C TYR A 197 1.60 -10.66 6.45
N PHE A 198 1.62 -10.45 7.77
CA PHE A 198 2.70 -10.94 8.66
C PHE A 198 2.68 -12.45 8.90
N ASP A 199 1.57 -13.11 8.59
CA ASP A 199 1.36 -14.53 8.79
C ASP A 199 1.91 -15.39 7.64
N ARG A 200 2.43 -14.77 6.57
CA ARG A 200 3.04 -15.50 5.45
C ARG A 200 4.42 -16.01 5.81
N SER A 201 4.60 -17.31 5.61
CA SER A 201 5.87 -18.00 5.79
C SER A 201 6.93 -17.43 4.84
N GLU A 202 8.13 -17.30 5.38
CA GLU A 202 9.34 -16.90 4.70
C GLU A 202 9.75 -17.87 3.56
N ASP A 203 9.28 -19.13 3.59
CA ASP A 203 9.53 -20.12 2.54
C ASP A 203 8.60 -19.98 1.32
N ASN A 204 7.63 -19.07 1.39
CA ASN A 204 6.60 -18.88 0.37
C ASN A 204 6.37 -17.39 0.08
N LEU A 205 7.44 -16.59 0.14
CA LEU A 205 7.37 -15.17 -0.18
C LEU A 205 7.15 -14.95 -1.69
N ASN A 206 6.40 -13.90 -2.00
CA ASN A 206 6.12 -13.51 -3.37
C ASN A 206 7.30 -12.78 -4.03
N PHE A 207 8.23 -13.52 -4.65
CA PHE A 207 9.34 -12.92 -5.38
C PHE A 207 8.93 -12.29 -6.72
N LYS A 208 7.74 -12.60 -7.24
CA LYS A 208 7.25 -12.02 -8.49
C LYS A 208 7.20 -10.50 -8.45
N VAL A 209 6.90 -9.91 -7.28
CA VAL A 209 6.86 -8.44 -7.12
C VAL A 209 8.21 -7.77 -7.38
N LEU A 210 9.32 -8.53 -7.34
CA LEU A 210 10.67 -8.06 -7.63
C LEU A 210 11.10 -8.30 -9.09
N GLU A 211 10.29 -8.97 -9.92
CA GLU A 211 10.61 -9.26 -11.31
C GLU A 211 10.81 -7.96 -12.11
N GLY A 212 11.92 -7.89 -12.86
CA GLY A 212 12.30 -6.72 -13.66
C GLY A 212 12.99 -5.60 -12.86
N ILE A 213 12.93 -5.61 -11.53
CA ILE A 213 13.63 -4.64 -10.69
C ILE A 213 15.09 -5.05 -10.51
N THR A 214 16.01 -4.11 -10.71
CA THR A 214 17.47 -4.35 -10.68
C THR A 214 18.22 -3.36 -9.79
N GLU A 215 17.50 -2.45 -9.14
CA GLU A 215 18.06 -1.41 -8.28
C GLU A 215 17.11 -1.04 -7.14
N PHE A 216 17.66 -0.61 -6.01
CA PHE A 216 16.91 -0.29 -4.79
C PHE A 216 17.43 0.96 -4.08
N PRO A 217 16.57 1.68 -3.31
CA PRO A 217 16.95 2.94 -2.68
C PRO A 217 17.95 2.76 -1.53
N GLU A 218 19.06 3.51 -1.59
CA GLU A 218 20.13 3.48 -0.58
C GLU A 218 19.61 3.74 0.85
N SER A 219 18.71 4.71 1.01
CA SER A 219 18.11 5.05 2.31
C SER A 219 17.45 3.83 2.96
N ALA A 220 16.56 3.13 2.24
CA ALA A 220 15.91 1.93 2.76
C ALA A 220 16.90 0.79 3.01
N ILE A 221 17.80 0.50 2.06
CA ILE A 221 18.77 -0.59 2.19
C ILE A 221 19.70 -0.38 3.39
N SER A 222 20.10 0.86 3.67
CA SER A 222 20.93 1.18 4.82
C SER A 222 20.25 0.83 6.15
N VAL A 223 18.95 1.11 6.28
CA VAL A 223 18.15 0.79 7.47
C VAL A 223 18.03 -0.72 7.66
N LEU A 224 17.82 -1.47 6.56
CA LEU A 224 17.72 -2.93 6.60
C LEU A 224 19.04 -3.60 6.97
N LYS A 225 20.18 -3.09 6.48
CA LYS A 225 21.51 -3.70 6.72
C LYS A 225 22.08 -3.42 8.10
N ASN A 226 21.89 -2.20 8.60
CA ASN A 226 22.64 -1.72 9.77
C ASN A 226 21.94 -2.04 11.10
N GLY A 227 20.92 -2.90 11.12
CA GLY A 227 20.21 -3.30 12.33
C GLY A 227 19.33 -2.21 12.99
N HIS A 228 19.23 -1.02 12.38
CA HIS A 228 18.40 0.08 12.90
C HIS A 228 16.90 -0.12 12.67
N LEU A 229 16.50 -1.12 11.88
CA LEU A 229 15.09 -1.38 11.54
C LEU A 229 14.22 -1.48 12.79
N ARG A 230 14.59 -2.35 13.75
CA ARG A 230 13.84 -2.56 14.98
C ARG A 230 13.77 -1.32 15.86
N GLU A 231 14.90 -0.69 16.12
CA GLU A 231 14.96 0.52 16.95
C GLU A 231 14.03 1.60 16.39
N ARG A 232 14.14 1.89 15.09
CA ARG A 232 13.33 2.91 14.41
C ARG A 232 11.86 2.54 14.38
N LEU A 233 11.51 1.28 14.14
CA LEU A 233 10.11 0.83 14.16
C LEU A 233 9.51 0.94 15.57
N LEU A 234 10.22 0.51 16.61
CA LEU A 234 9.74 0.62 17.99
C LEU A 234 9.47 2.09 18.36
N GLN A 235 10.41 2.99 18.07
CA GLN A 235 10.24 4.43 18.30
C GLN A 235 9.08 5.02 17.49
N SER A 236 8.95 4.61 16.23
CA SER A 236 7.93 5.11 15.31
C SER A 236 6.52 4.65 15.71
N LEU A 237 6.35 3.36 16.00
CA LEU A 237 5.07 2.72 16.34
C LEU A 237 4.57 3.06 17.73
N PHE A 238 5.47 3.34 18.68
CA PHE A 238 5.10 3.75 20.04
C PHE A 238 4.27 5.04 20.08
N LEU A 239 4.35 5.87 19.03
CA LEU A 239 3.55 7.09 18.89
C LEU A 239 2.06 6.81 18.66
N ASP A 240 1.70 5.60 18.21
CA ASP A 240 0.31 5.16 18.10
C ASP A 240 0.00 4.15 19.20
N GLU A 241 -0.29 4.68 20.39
CA GLU A 241 -0.59 3.89 21.60
C GLU A 241 -1.72 2.88 21.37
N LEU A 242 -2.76 3.27 20.63
CA LEU A 242 -3.88 2.36 20.37
C LEU A 242 -3.45 1.20 19.46
N PHE A 243 -2.70 1.47 18.40
CA PHE A 243 -2.12 0.42 17.58
C PHE A 243 -1.24 -0.49 18.44
N TRP A 244 -0.29 0.09 19.17
CA TRP A 244 0.66 -0.61 20.02
C TRP A 244 -0.03 -1.59 20.98
N GLU A 245 -0.98 -1.11 21.76
CA GLU A 245 -1.73 -1.94 22.71
C GLU A 245 -2.59 -3.00 22.00
N SER A 246 -3.24 -2.64 20.89
CA SER A 246 -4.07 -3.58 20.12
C SER A 246 -3.29 -4.77 19.55
N GLN A 247 -1.99 -4.60 19.33
CA GLN A 247 -1.13 -5.68 18.84
C GLN A 247 -0.55 -6.54 19.97
N GLY A 248 -0.89 -6.27 21.23
CA GLY A 248 -0.34 -6.98 22.40
C GLY A 248 0.88 -6.29 23.02
N GLY A 249 0.93 -4.95 22.90
CA GLY A 249 2.01 -4.12 23.44
C GLY A 249 3.36 -4.46 22.83
N ARG A 250 4.43 -4.23 23.61
CA ARG A 250 5.82 -4.43 23.17
C ARG A 250 6.08 -5.82 22.57
N LYS A 251 5.66 -6.88 23.27
CA LYS A 251 5.87 -8.27 22.85
C LYS A 251 5.16 -8.58 21.53
N GLY A 252 3.98 -8.00 21.32
CA GLY A 252 3.24 -8.12 20.08
C GLY A 252 3.94 -7.42 18.91
N ILE A 253 4.34 -6.17 19.13
CA ILE A 253 5.05 -5.36 18.14
C ILE A 253 6.40 -5.99 17.78
N GLU A 254 7.18 -6.47 18.75
CA GLU A 254 8.45 -7.15 18.50
C GLU A 254 8.27 -8.38 17.59
N LYS A 255 7.19 -9.16 17.74
CA LYS A 255 6.89 -10.28 16.83
C LYS A 255 6.62 -9.83 15.40
N LEU A 256 5.91 -8.72 15.20
CA LEU A 256 5.67 -8.17 13.87
C LEU A 256 6.98 -7.70 13.24
N ILE A 257 7.85 -7.07 14.04
CA ILE A 257 9.19 -6.63 13.62
C ILE A 257 10.07 -7.85 13.27
N ASP A 258 10.04 -8.93 14.05
CA ASP A 258 10.79 -10.15 13.78
C ASP A 258 10.49 -10.70 12.38
N VAL A 259 9.21 -10.69 11.97
CA VAL A 259 8.78 -11.11 10.62
C VAL A 259 9.42 -10.22 9.55
N ILE A 260 9.39 -8.90 9.74
CA ILE A 260 9.97 -7.97 8.76
C ILE A 260 11.49 -8.09 8.70
N GLU A 261 12.18 -8.30 9.82
CA GLU A 261 13.63 -8.53 9.84
C GLU A 261 14.04 -9.82 9.13
N ARG A 262 13.28 -10.92 9.31
CA ARG A 262 13.52 -12.16 8.57
C ARG A 262 13.33 -11.96 7.07
N ARG A 263 12.26 -11.28 6.66
CA ARG A 263 12.03 -10.94 5.24
C ARG A 263 13.09 -10.00 4.68
N ALA A 264 13.53 -9.02 5.46
CA ALA A 264 14.62 -8.13 5.08
C ALA A 264 15.92 -8.91 4.87
N THR A 265 16.23 -9.89 5.71
CA THR A 265 17.41 -10.76 5.55
C THR A 265 17.33 -11.56 4.24
N ILE A 266 16.17 -12.13 3.93
CA ILE A 266 15.94 -12.86 2.67
C ILE A 266 16.05 -11.93 1.47
N PHE A 267 15.44 -10.74 1.55
CA PHE A 267 15.53 -9.72 0.52
C PHE A 267 16.97 -9.29 0.26
N LEU A 268 17.74 -8.97 1.30
CA LEU A 268 19.13 -8.57 1.21
C LEU A 268 20.00 -9.68 0.60
N THR A 269 19.74 -10.93 0.96
CA THR A 269 20.41 -12.10 0.38
C THR A 269 20.10 -12.22 -1.12
N TYR A 270 18.81 -12.06 -1.49
CA TYR A 270 18.36 -12.12 -2.88
C TYR A 270 19.01 -11.03 -3.75
N ILE A 271 18.99 -9.78 -3.31
CA ILE A 271 19.57 -8.68 -4.11
C ILE A 271 21.10 -8.79 -4.21
N ASN A 272 21.77 -9.28 -3.16
CA ASN A 272 23.22 -9.49 -3.16
C ASN A 272 23.61 -10.61 -4.13
N ALA A 273 22.91 -11.75 -4.09
CA ALA A 273 23.15 -12.88 -5.00
C ALA A 273 22.95 -12.51 -6.47
N ARG A 274 22.08 -11.54 -6.76
CA ARG A 274 21.80 -11.04 -8.12
C ARG A 274 22.66 -9.85 -8.54
N GLY A 275 23.50 -9.30 -7.66
CA GLY A 275 24.33 -8.13 -7.95
C GLY A 275 23.50 -6.86 -8.25
N PHE A 276 22.33 -6.72 -7.64
CA PHE A 276 21.47 -5.57 -7.84
C PHE A 276 22.06 -4.30 -7.23
N LYS A 277 21.78 -3.16 -7.87
CA LYS A 277 22.39 -1.88 -7.50
C LYS A 277 21.66 -1.26 -6.31
N VAL A 278 22.40 -0.57 -5.47
CA VAL A 278 21.85 0.27 -4.40
C VAL A 278 22.21 1.71 -4.75
N LEU A 279 21.20 2.55 -4.97
CA LEU A 279 21.39 3.88 -5.54
C LEU A 279 20.67 4.93 -4.70
N ARG A 280 21.21 6.15 -4.72
CA ARG A 280 20.45 7.34 -4.30
C ARG A 280 19.36 7.58 -5.34
N MET A 281 18.14 7.28 -4.94
CA MET A 281 16.95 7.59 -5.72
C MET A 281 16.46 8.94 -5.25
N ASN A 282 16.21 9.86 -6.18
CA ASN A 282 15.68 11.18 -5.83
C ASN A 282 14.42 10.99 -4.96
N GLU A 283 14.41 11.68 -3.81
CA GLU A 283 13.33 11.64 -2.82
C GLU A 283 12.24 12.65 -3.18
#